data_AF-A0A3D0YPF1-F1
#
_entry.id   AF-A0A3D0YPF1-F1
#
_cell.length_a   1.000
_cell.length_b   1.000
_cell.length_c   1.000
_cell.angle_alpha   90.00
_cell.angle_beta   90.00
_cell.angle_gamma   90.00
#
_symmetry.space_group_name_H-M   'P 1'
#
loop_
_entity.id
_entity.type
_entity.pdbx_description
1 polymer ?
#
loop_
_entity_poly.entity_id
_entity_poly.type
_entity_poly.pdbx_seq_one_letter_code
_entity_poly.pdbx_strand_id
1 'polypeptide(L)'
;AHTNLKELVGWGLLRIIVRRGERKEFFEAEKDVWKIFTIILRERQRREIDPALELLRDCHRDTEDLQGADAEAFRKQIRELEQFVSFARNVGGNVGKLSYGPAMKLAAKILG
;
A
#
# COMPACT_ATOMS: atom_id res chain seq x y z
N ALA A 1 21.36 -11.34 -5.57
CA ALA A 1 21.04 -11.51 -4.13
C ALA A 1 21.17 -10.21 -3.32
N HIS A 2 22.18 -9.36 -3.56
CA HIS A 2 22.37 -8.11 -2.80
C HIS A 2 21.22 -7.09 -2.93
N THR A 3 20.54 -7.01 -4.07
CA THR A 3 19.44 -6.06 -4.29
C THR A 3 18.25 -6.36 -3.39
N ASN A 4 17.80 -7.62 -3.32
CA ASN A 4 16.62 -8.01 -2.54
C ASN A 4 16.81 -7.75 -1.03
N LEU A 5 18.01 -8.00 -0.48
CA LEU A 5 18.30 -7.71 0.92
C LEU A 5 18.28 -6.20 1.20
N LYS A 6 18.87 -5.39 0.30
CA LYS A 6 18.82 -3.93 0.42
C LYS A 6 17.40 -3.38 0.31
N GLU A 7 16.56 -3.97 -0.54
CA GLU A 7 15.14 -3.61 -0.62
C GLU A 7 14.39 -3.92 0.67
N LEU A 8 14.59 -5.12 1.25
CA LEU A 8 13.98 -5.47 2.53
C LEU A 8 14.48 -4.58 3.68
N VAL A 9 15.74 -4.15 3.66
CA VAL A 9 16.25 -3.12 4.57
C VAL A 9 15.56 -1.78 4.32
N GLY A 10 15.42 -1.36 3.06
CA GLY A 10 14.71 -0.13 2.69
C GLY A 10 13.24 -0.12 3.10
N TRP A 11 12.57 -1.28 3.08
CA TRP A 11 11.19 -1.42 3.56
C TRP A 11 11.12 -1.40 5.09
N GLY A 12 12.21 -1.73 5.77
CA GLY A 12 12.28 -1.88 7.23
C GLY A 12 11.95 -3.30 7.72
N LEU A 13 11.92 -4.30 6.84
CA LEU A 13 11.74 -5.72 7.20
C LEU A 13 13.03 -6.37 7.70
N LEU A 14 14.18 -5.82 7.32
CA LEU A 14 15.50 -6.23 7.80
C LEU A 14 16.26 -5.04 8.39
N ARG A 15 17.13 -5.31 9.36
CA ARG A 15 18.16 -4.37 9.82
C ARG A 15 19.55 -4.97 9.64
N ILE A 16 20.52 -4.12 9.30
CA ILE A 16 21.93 -4.51 9.25
C ILE A 16 22.48 -4.50 10.67
N ILE A 17 23.15 -5.57 11.05
CA ILE A 17 23.83 -5.72 12.33
C ILE A 17 25.32 -5.94 12.10
N VAL A 18 26.14 -5.20 12.84
CA VAL A 18 27.60 -5.32 12.80
C VAL A 18 28.05 -6.26 13.91
N ARG A 19 28.89 -7.23 13.57
CA ARG A 19 29.51 -8.14 14.55
C ARG A 19 30.99 -7.81 14.68
N ARG A 20 31.45 -7.58 15.92
CA ARG A 20 32.84 -7.20 16.19
C ARG A 20 33.80 -8.25 15.64
N GLY A 21 34.81 -7.81 14.90
CA GLY A 21 35.81 -8.68 14.28
C GLY A 21 35.42 -9.25 12.93
N GLU A 22 34.16 -9.09 12.51
CA GLU A 22 33.68 -9.53 11.20
C GLU A 22 33.62 -8.36 10.21
N ARG A 23 34.05 -8.59 8.97
CA ARG A 23 33.91 -7.61 7.87
C ARG A 23 32.64 -7.83 7.04
N LYS A 24 31.91 -8.91 7.28
CA LYS A 24 30.67 -9.24 6.58
C LYS A 24 29.49 -8.48 7.19
N GLU A 25 28.53 -8.10 6.36
CA GLU A 25 27.24 -7.63 6.82
C GLU A 25 26.40 -8.81 7.33
N PHE A 26 25.78 -8.63 8.49
CA PHE A 26 24.76 -9.55 9.01
C PHE A 26 23.42 -8.83 8.99
N PHE A 27 22.34 -9.61 8.86
CA PHE A 27 20.98 -9.08 8.81
C PHE A 27 20.14 -9.73 9.89
N GLU A 28 19.23 -8.96 10.46
CA GLU A 28 18.22 -9.44 11.40
C GLU A 28 16.83 -9.03 10.91
N ALA A 29 15.90 -9.99 10.91
CA ALA A 29 14.55 -9.79 10.42
C ALA A 29 13.59 -9.31 11.51
N GLU A 30 12.60 -8.53 11.10
CA GLU A 30 11.42 -8.26 11.92
C GLU A 30 10.68 -9.57 12.22
N LYS A 31 10.23 -9.74 13.47
CA LYS A 31 9.55 -10.94 13.96
C LYS A 31 8.11 -10.68 14.38
N ASP A 32 7.75 -9.42 14.62
CA ASP A 32 6.38 -9.04 14.93
C ASP A 32 5.52 -9.11 13.65
N VAL A 33 4.57 -10.04 13.63
CA VAL A 33 3.71 -10.30 12.47
C VAL A 33 2.86 -9.07 12.10
N TRP A 34 2.38 -8.31 13.09
CA TRP A 34 1.60 -7.09 12.85
C TRP A 34 2.45 -6.00 12.22
N LYS A 35 3.69 -5.85 12.69
CA LYS A 35 4.64 -4.90 12.12
C LYS A 35 5.05 -5.29 10.69
N ILE A 36 5.29 -6.58 10.44
CA ILE A 36 5.53 -7.09 9.08
C ILE A 36 4.35 -6.73 8.18
N PHE A 37 3.11 -7.02 8.63
CA PHE A 37 1.90 -6.73 7.87
C PHE A 37 1.76 -5.23 7.55
N THR A 38 1.91 -4.35 8.55
CA THR A 38 1.77 -2.89 8.35
C THR A 38 2.86 -2.32 7.45
N ILE A 39 4.09 -2.83 7.51
CA ILE A 39 5.16 -2.49 6.56
C ILE A 39 4.77 -2.89 5.13
N ILE A 40 4.32 -4.13 4.93
CA ILE A 40 3.90 -4.61 3.60
C ILE A 40 2.73 -3.80 3.07
N LEU A 41 1.71 -3.54 3.89
CA LEU A 41 0.54 -2.75 3.53
C LEU A 41 0.95 -1.34 3.07
N ARG A 42 1.88 -0.70 3.76
CA ARG A 42 2.40 0.62 3.38
C ARG A 42 3.14 0.57 2.04
N GLU A 43 3.99 -0.42 1.81
CA GLU A 43 4.69 -0.55 0.52
C GLU A 43 3.73 -0.85 -0.62
N ARG A 44 2.69 -1.68 -0.39
CA ARG A 44 1.62 -1.93 -1.37
C ARG A 44 0.84 -0.67 -1.68
N GLN A 45 0.49 0.10 -0.67
CA GLN A 45 -0.20 1.37 -0.89
C GLN A 45 0.64 2.30 -1.76
N ARG A 46 1.93 2.47 -1.43
CA ARG A 46 2.84 3.35 -2.17
C ARG A 46 3.13 2.89 -3.61
N ARG A 47 3.27 1.58 -3.83
CA ARG A 47 3.72 1.03 -5.12
C ARG A 47 2.59 0.65 -6.07
N GLU A 48 1.39 0.36 -5.54
CA GLU A 48 0.29 -0.20 -6.33
C GLU A 48 -0.97 0.67 -6.22
N ILE A 49 -1.40 1.03 -5.00
CA ILE A 49 -2.67 1.74 -4.81
C ILE A 49 -2.58 3.22 -5.18
N ASP A 50 -1.55 3.92 -4.71
CA ASP A 50 -1.37 5.36 -5.01
C ASP A 50 -1.21 5.58 -6.53
N PRO A 51 -0.36 4.83 -7.27
CA PRO A 51 -0.25 4.98 -8.72
C PRO A 51 -1.52 4.60 -9.49
N ALA A 52 -2.25 3.57 -9.05
CA ALA A 52 -3.52 3.21 -9.68
C ALA A 52 -4.56 4.33 -9.52
N LEU A 53 -4.60 4.98 -8.35
CA LEU A 53 -5.51 6.10 -8.11
C LEU A 53 -5.16 7.33 -8.97
N GLU A 54 -3.87 7.63 -9.14
CA GLU A 54 -3.41 8.69 -10.04
C GLU A 54 -3.82 8.39 -11.50
N LEU A 55 -3.58 7.17 -11.96
CA LEU A 55 -3.98 6.74 -13.31
C LEU A 55 -5.49 6.90 -13.55
N LEU A 56 -6.33 6.53 -12.59
CA LEU A 56 -7.79 6.67 -12.72
C LEU A 56 -8.23 8.13 -12.82
N ARG A 57 -7.58 9.03 -12.05
CA ARG A 57 -7.82 10.47 -12.13
C ARG A 57 -7.37 11.05 -13.45
N ASP A 58 -6.26 10.55 -14.00
CA ASP A 58 -5.79 10.94 -15.32
C ASP A 58 -6.80 10.50 -16.39
N CYS A 59 -7.28 9.26 -16.36
CA CYS A 59 -8.34 8.80 -17.27
C CYS A 59 -9.61 9.64 -17.18
N HIS A 60 -10.00 10.08 -15.98
CA HIS A 60 -11.18 10.94 -15.81
C HIS A 60 -10.97 12.31 -16.48
N ARG A 61 -9.83 12.95 -16.25
CA ARG A 61 -9.46 14.23 -16.84
C ARG A 61 -9.35 14.15 -18.37
N ASP A 62 -8.70 13.11 -18.88
CA ASP A 62 -8.45 12.94 -20.31
C ASP A 62 -9.73 12.64 -21.12
N THR A 63 -10.83 12.31 -20.44
CA THR A 63 -12.13 11.98 -21.06
C THR A 63 -13.25 12.98 -20.74
N GLU A 64 -12.93 14.10 -20.09
CA GLU A 64 -13.91 15.10 -19.66
C GLU A 64 -14.66 15.75 -20.84
N ASP A 65 -13.95 16.06 -21.92
CA ASP A 65 -14.52 16.74 -23.10
C ASP A 65 -15.20 15.77 -24.09
N LEU A 66 -14.98 14.46 -23.94
CA LEU A 66 -15.55 13.45 -24.85
C LEU A 66 -17.06 13.36 -24.67
N GLN A 67 -17.79 13.31 -25.79
CA GLN A 67 -19.26 13.27 -25.82
C GLN A 67 -19.77 11.91 -26.31
N GLY A 68 -21.04 11.62 -26.00
CA GLY A 68 -21.72 10.39 -26.43
C GLY A 68 -21.87 9.34 -25.34
N ALA A 69 -22.76 8.38 -25.59
CA ALA A 69 -23.15 7.37 -24.60
C ALA A 69 -21.97 6.52 -24.11
N ASP A 70 -21.03 6.17 -24.98
CA ASP A 70 -19.85 5.38 -24.62
C ASP A 70 -18.90 6.15 -23.69
N ALA A 71 -18.71 7.45 -23.94
CA ALA A 71 -17.90 8.32 -23.08
C ALA A 71 -18.53 8.48 -21.69
N GLU A 72 -19.85 8.62 -21.61
CA GLU A 72 -20.57 8.65 -20.33
C GLU A 72 -20.46 7.33 -19.56
N ALA A 73 -20.64 6.20 -20.25
CA ALA A 73 -20.51 4.87 -19.65
C ALA A 73 -19.10 4.63 -19.11
N PHE A 74 -18.07 4.97 -19.89
CA PHE A 74 -16.67 4.88 -19.47
C PHE A 74 -16.39 5.75 -18.24
N ARG A 75 -16.78 7.05 -18.28
CA ARG A 75 -16.58 7.98 -17.16
C ARG A 75 -17.26 7.49 -15.88
N LYS A 76 -18.44 6.86 -15.99
CA LYS A 76 -19.12 6.23 -14.85
C LYS A 76 -18.29 5.08 -14.26
N GLN A 77 -17.82 4.17 -15.10
CA GLN A 77 -17.01 3.02 -14.65
C GLN A 77 -15.69 3.47 -13.99
N ILE A 78 -14.98 4.42 -14.59
CA ILE A 78 -13.74 4.97 -14.02
C ILE A 78 -14.01 5.63 -12.66
N ARG A 79 -15.11 6.37 -12.53
CA ARG A 79 -15.49 7.00 -11.26
C ARG A 79 -15.78 5.97 -10.17
N GLU A 80 -16.53 4.91 -10.48
CA GLU A 80 -16.80 3.83 -9.53
C GLU A 80 -15.51 3.13 -9.09
N LEU A 81 -14.60 2.87 -10.04
CA LEU A 81 -13.30 2.27 -9.75
C LEU A 81 -12.41 3.21 -8.91
N GLU A 82 -12.34 4.50 -9.23
CA GLU A 82 -11.60 5.51 -8.46
C GLU A 82 -12.11 5.56 -7.01
N GLN A 83 -13.44 5.60 -6.82
CA GLN A 83 -14.05 5.61 -5.50
C GLN A 83 -13.68 4.36 -4.69
N PHE A 84 -13.71 3.19 -5.32
CA PHE A 84 -13.32 1.94 -4.65
C PHE A 84 -11.84 1.92 -4.27
N VAL A 85 -10.94 2.30 -5.19
CA VAL A 85 -9.49 2.35 -4.92
C VAL A 85 -9.16 3.39 -3.83
N SER A 86 -9.82 4.55 -3.86
CA SER A 86 -9.72 5.58 -2.83
C SER A 86 -10.20 5.07 -1.46
N PHE A 87 -11.30 4.34 -1.42
CA PHE A 87 -11.77 3.67 -0.20
C PHE A 87 -10.72 2.68 0.33
N ALA A 88 -10.20 1.78 -0.53
CA ALA A 88 -9.17 0.82 -0.15
C ALA A 88 -7.90 1.50 0.39
N ARG A 89 -7.46 2.59 -0.25
CA ARG A 89 -6.34 3.43 0.21
C ARG A 89 -6.59 3.98 1.61
N ASN A 90 -7.78 4.52 1.88
CA ASN A 90 -8.12 5.11 3.17
C ASN A 90 -8.19 4.05 4.26
N VAL A 91 -8.78 2.89 3.99
CA VAL A 91 -8.78 1.75 4.93
C VAL A 91 -7.35 1.31 5.23
N GLY A 92 -6.53 1.10 4.20
CA GLY A 92 -5.12 0.71 4.36
C GLY A 92 -4.32 1.71 5.20
N GLY A 93 -4.47 3.01 4.90
CA GLY A 93 -3.79 4.08 5.63
C GLY A 93 -4.24 4.23 7.09
N ASN A 94 -5.51 3.96 7.39
CA ASN A 94 -6.02 3.97 8.76
C ASN A 94 -5.54 2.74 9.54
N VAL A 95 -5.63 1.54 8.95
CA VAL A 95 -5.16 0.30 9.57
C VAL A 95 -3.65 0.35 9.84
N GLY A 96 -2.87 0.86 8.90
CA GLY A 96 -1.40 0.98 9.04
C GLY A 96 -0.94 1.90 10.18
N LYS A 97 -1.80 2.79 10.69
CA LYS A 97 -1.51 3.70 11.81
C LYS A 97 -1.89 3.12 13.18
N LEU A 98 -2.64 2.02 13.21
CA LEU A 98 -3.15 1.44 14.44
C LEU A 98 -2.24 0.32 14.94
N SER A 99 -2.17 0.16 16.26
CA SER A 99 -1.67 -1.08 16.85
C SER A 99 -2.69 -2.21 16.65
N TYR A 100 -2.25 -3.46 16.78
CA TYR A 100 -3.07 -4.64 16.50
C TYR A 100 -4.45 -4.61 17.16
N GLY A 101 -4.54 -4.30 18.46
CA GLY A 101 -5.80 -4.30 19.22
C GLY A 101 -6.87 -3.36 18.64
N PRO A 102 -6.59 -2.05 18.53
CA PRO A 102 -7.48 -1.09 17.87
C PRO A 102 -7.84 -1.46 16.42
N ALA A 103 -6.89 -1.99 15.64
CA ALA A 103 -7.14 -2.40 14.26
C ALA A 103 -8.16 -3.55 14.17
N MET A 104 -8.05 -4.55 15.05
CA MET A 104 -9.00 -5.67 15.10
C MET A 104 -10.40 -5.22 15.55
N LYS A 105 -10.51 -4.25 16.46
CA LYS A 105 -11.80 -3.67 16.83
C LYS A 105 -12.46 -2.94 15.66
N LEU A 106 -11.68 -2.21 14.87
CA LEU A 106 -12.19 -1.57 13.66
C LEU A 106 -12.66 -2.59 12.63
N ALA A 107 -11.87 -3.65 12.38
CA ALA A 107 -12.25 -4.74 11.48
C ALA A 107 -13.56 -5.42 11.93
N ALA A 108 -13.70 -5.70 13.22
CA ALA A 108 -14.93 -6.30 13.77
C ALA A 108 -16.16 -5.41 13.58
N LYS A 109 -16.02 -4.07 13.67
CA LYS A 109 -17.12 -3.13 13.43
C LYS A 109 -17.52 -3.00 11.95
N ILE A 110 -16.59 -3.29 11.04
CA ILE A 110 -16.85 -3.22 9.59
C ILE A 110 -17.41 -4.54 9.06
N LEU A 111 -16.99 -5.68 9.64
CA LEU A 111 -17.35 -7.02 9.20
C LEU A 111 -18.54 -7.65 9.96
N GLY A 112 -18.89 -7.11 11.13
CA GLY A 112 -20.07 -7.49 11.90
C GLY A 112 -21.15 -6.43 11.81
#